data_AF-A0A370NTE4-F1
#
_entry.id   AF-A0A370NTE4-F1
#
_cell.length_a   1.000
_cell.length_b   1.000
_cell.length_c   1.000
_cell.angle_alpha   90.00
_cell.angle_beta   90.00
_cell.angle_gamma   90.00
#
_symmetry.space_group_name_H-M   'P 1'
#
loop_
_entity.id
_entity.type
_entity.pdbx_description
1 polymer ?
#
loop_
_entity_poly.entity_id
_entity_poly.type
_entity_poly.pdbx_seq_one_letter_code
_entity_poly.pdbx_strand_id
1 'polypeptide(L)'
;MQPACPARIACSLRQTIKESEMNIVRITMGALVIASLAAHLHSAQAQTPEVHRTDLARHDLSVPGREGIQVRVDFDRGAFAPKHSHPGEEIAHVLQGTLEYQLADQQPVRLNAGESLFIPAGTPHSARNVGSGQASELATYIVTNGAPLVVLGK
;
A
#
# COMPACT_ATOMS: atom_id res chain seq x y z
N MET A 1 -65.02 57.58 16.29
CA MET A 1 -64.32 56.32 16.57
C MET A 1 -64.61 55.36 15.43
N GLN A 2 -63.65 55.13 14.53
CA GLN A 2 -63.80 54.19 13.41
C GLN A 2 -63.35 52.79 13.84
N PRO A 3 -64.09 51.72 13.50
CA PRO A 3 -63.71 50.35 13.84
C PRO A 3 -62.53 49.91 12.96
N ALA A 4 -61.55 49.26 13.58
CA ALA A 4 -60.44 48.66 12.85
C ALA A 4 -60.96 47.53 11.94
N CYS A 5 -60.55 47.58 10.68
CA CYS A 5 -60.94 46.64 9.63
C CYS A 5 -60.37 45.22 9.92
N PRO A 6 -61.19 44.15 9.87
CA PRO A 6 -60.75 42.77 10.17
C PRO A 6 -59.69 42.22 9.20
N ALA A 7 -59.49 42.87 8.04
CA ALA A 7 -58.48 42.48 7.06
C ALA A 7 -57.03 42.65 7.55
N ARG A 8 -56.77 43.55 8.51
CA ARG A 8 -55.39 43.83 8.97
C ARG A 8 -54.80 42.74 9.87
N ILE A 9 -55.63 42.06 10.67
CA ILE A 9 -55.16 41.00 11.58
C ILE A 9 -54.83 39.71 10.81
N ALA A 10 -55.64 39.36 9.80
CA ALA A 10 -55.41 38.19 8.95
C ALA A 10 -54.17 38.34 8.04
N CYS A 11 -53.80 39.57 7.67
CA CYS A 11 -52.60 39.85 6.87
C CYS A 11 -51.31 39.67 7.69
N SER A 12 -51.30 40.16 8.93
CA SER A 12 -50.16 40.05 9.85
C SER A 12 -49.79 38.59 10.16
N LEU A 13 -50.78 37.75 10.51
CA LEU A 13 -50.56 36.32 10.76
C LEU A 13 -50.05 35.55 9.53
N ARG A 14 -50.47 35.93 8.31
CA ARG A 14 -49.96 35.32 7.06
C ARG A 14 -48.52 35.73 6.74
N GLN A 15 -48.09 36.92 7.15
CA GLN A 15 -46.71 37.38 6.94
C GLN A 15 -45.73 36.65 7.86
N THR A 16 -46.08 36.46 9.14
CA THR A 16 -45.22 35.76 10.11
C THR A 16 -45.00 34.28 9.77
N ILE A 17 -46.03 33.60 9.25
CA ILE A 17 -45.93 32.20 8.81
C ILE A 17 -45.00 32.07 7.59
N LYS A 18 -45.12 32.99 6.61
CA LYS A 18 -44.26 33.01 5.41
C LYS A 18 -42.78 33.26 5.72
N GLU A 19 -42.47 34.13 6.68
CA GLU A 19 -41.09 34.41 7.08
C GLU A 19 -40.48 33.24 7.88
N SER A 20 -41.28 32.56 8.71
CA SER A 20 -40.88 31.35 9.42
C SER A 20 -40.54 30.21 8.45
N GLU A 21 -41.39 29.94 7.46
CA GLU A 21 -41.15 28.90 6.46
C GLU A 21 -39.94 29.22 5.57
N MET A 22 -39.77 30.49 5.16
CA MET A 22 -38.64 30.92 4.33
C MET A 22 -37.30 30.88 5.10
N ASN A 23 -37.31 31.10 6.41
CA ASN A 23 -36.12 30.95 7.25
C ASN A 23 -35.80 29.47 7.51
N ILE A 24 -36.82 28.62 7.70
CA ILE A 24 -36.64 27.16 7.85
C ILE A 24 -36.08 26.54 6.56
N VAL A 25 -36.59 26.92 5.38
CA VAL A 25 -36.08 26.44 4.08
C VAL A 25 -34.64 26.90 3.82
N ARG A 26 -34.28 28.12 4.24
CA ARG A 26 -32.90 28.64 4.14
C ARG A 26 -31.92 27.90 5.07
N ILE A 27 -32.36 27.56 6.28
CA ILE A 27 -31.54 26.83 7.27
C ILE A 27 -31.35 25.37 6.85
N THR A 28 -32.39 24.70 6.32
CA THR A 28 -32.28 23.30 5.86
C THR A 28 -31.46 23.17 4.58
N MET A 29 -31.55 24.13 3.65
CA MET A 29 -30.75 24.11 2.42
C MET A 29 -29.25 24.42 2.67
N GLY A 30 -28.93 25.27 3.66
CA GLY A 30 -27.55 25.51 4.09
C GLY A 30 -26.91 24.29 4.78
N ALA A 31 -27.67 23.56 5.59
CA ALA A 31 -27.19 22.36 6.28
C ALA A 31 -26.88 21.18 5.32
N LEU A 32 -27.68 21.02 4.26
CA LEU A 32 -27.47 19.96 3.24
C LEU A 32 -26.22 20.18 2.37
N VAL A 33 -25.85 21.44 2.11
CA VAL A 33 -24.63 21.77 1.34
C VAL A 33 -23.35 21.55 2.18
N ILE A 34 -23.41 21.78 3.49
CA ILE A 34 -22.26 21.54 4.39
C ILE A 34 -22.02 20.05 4.59
N ALA A 35 -23.08 19.24 4.71
CA ALA A 35 -22.97 17.79 4.88
C ALA A 35 -22.40 17.07 3.64
N SER A 36 -22.72 17.56 2.44
CA SER A 36 -22.20 16.99 1.18
C SER A 36 -20.71 17.30 0.97
N LEU A 37 -20.23 18.48 1.36
CA LEU A 37 -18.80 18.83 1.26
C LEU A 37 -17.92 18.01 2.21
N ALA A 38 -18.41 17.68 3.41
CA ALA A 38 -17.69 16.85 4.38
C ALA A 38 -17.52 15.39 3.91
N ALA A 39 -18.44 14.88 3.08
CA ALA A 39 -18.36 13.52 2.54
C ALA A 39 -17.35 13.37 1.38
N HIS A 40 -16.88 14.46 0.78
CA HIS A 40 -15.88 14.44 -0.30
C HIS A 40 -14.43 14.39 0.19
N LEU A 41 -14.18 14.54 1.49
CA LEU A 41 -12.87 14.24 2.09
C LEU A 41 -12.75 12.73 2.37
N HIS A 42 -12.97 11.91 1.34
CA HIS A 42 -12.49 10.53 1.38
C HIS A 42 -10.97 10.59 1.21
N SER A 43 -10.26 10.46 2.34
CA SER A 43 -8.81 10.37 2.40
C SER A 43 -8.27 9.45 1.32
N ALA A 44 -7.45 9.99 0.42
CA ALA A 44 -6.52 9.19 -0.36
C ALA A 44 -5.48 8.65 0.63
N GLN A 45 -5.76 7.48 1.19
CA GLN A 45 -4.83 6.81 2.09
C GLN A 45 -3.67 6.30 1.22
N ALA A 46 -2.53 7.00 1.29
CA ALA A 46 -1.32 6.55 0.63
C ALA A 46 -0.93 5.19 1.24
N GLN A 47 -1.08 4.11 0.48
CA GLN A 47 -0.62 2.78 0.89
C GLN A 47 0.90 2.80 0.93
N THR A 48 1.49 2.36 2.04
CA THR A 48 2.95 2.18 2.14
C THR A 48 3.36 1.09 1.15
N PRO A 49 4.34 1.33 0.26
CA PRO A 49 4.82 0.31 -0.65
C PRO A 49 5.28 -0.95 0.11
N GLU A 50 4.75 -2.10 -0.27
CA GLU A 50 4.98 -3.38 0.41
C GLU A 50 5.72 -4.39 -0.48
N VAL A 51 6.36 -5.35 0.18
CA VAL A 51 6.98 -6.52 -0.46
C VAL A 51 6.10 -7.74 -0.14
N HIS A 52 5.58 -8.37 -1.18
CA HIS A 52 4.69 -9.51 -1.10
C HIS A 52 5.45 -10.79 -1.44
N ARG A 53 5.25 -11.86 -0.66
CA ARG A 53 5.91 -13.17 -0.88
C ARG A 53 4.87 -14.25 -1.11
N THR A 54 5.06 -15.03 -2.16
CA THR A 54 4.25 -16.22 -2.47
C THR A 54 5.16 -17.44 -2.53
N ASP A 55 4.98 -18.38 -1.59
CA ASP A 55 5.69 -19.65 -1.61
C ASP A 55 5.23 -20.50 -2.80
N LEU A 56 6.18 -20.99 -3.60
CA LEU A 56 5.90 -21.77 -4.81
C LEU A 56 6.28 -23.25 -4.64
N ALA A 57 7.49 -23.51 -4.16
CA ALA A 57 8.00 -24.87 -3.97
C ALA A 57 8.89 -24.93 -2.74
N ARG A 58 8.89 -26.08 -2.06
CA ARG A 58 9.78 -26.41 -0.96
C ARG A 58 9.99 -27.91 -0.89
N HIS A 59 11.23 -28.37 -1.04
CA HIS A 59 11.57 -29.79 -1.00
C HIS A 59 12.96 -30.03 -0.44
N ASP A 60 13.14 -31.14 0.27
CA ASP A 60 14.47 -31.66 0.59
C ASP A 60 15.25 -31.95 -0.71
N LEU A 61 16.52 -31.58 -0.71
CA LEU A 61 17.43 -31.89 -1.81
C LEU A 61 18.12 -33.23 -1.55
N SER A 62 18.72 -33.79 -2.61
CA SER A 62 19.56 -34.99 -2.48
C SER A 62 20.82 -34.76 -1.64
N VAL A 63 21.19 -33.49 -1.41
CA VAL A 63 22.26 -33.10 -0.49
C VAL A 63 21.72 -33.14 0.94
N PRO A 64 22.27 -33.98 1.83
CA PRO A 64 21.76 -34.13 3.19
C PRO A 64 21.73 -32.81 3.96
N GLY A 65 20.59 -32.54 4.62
CA GLY A 65 20.39 -31.36 5.45
C GLY A 65 20.15 -30.06 4.67
N ARG A 66 19.90 -30.14 3.36
CA ARG A 66 19.58 -28.98 2.51
C ARG A 66 18.20 -29.11 1.87
N GLU A 67 17.49 -27.99 1.80
CA GLU A 67 16.20 -27.86 1.13
C GLU A 67 16.29 -26.80 0.04
N GLY A 68 15.58 -27.06 -1.06
CA GLY A 68 15.34 -26.10 -2.12
C GLY A 68 14.00 -25.42 -1.89
N ILE A 69 13.99 -24.08 -1.87
CA ILE A 69 12.77 -23.29 -1.71
C ILE A 69 12.69 -22.32 -2.89
N GLN A 70 11.50 -22.16 -3.47
CA GLN A 70 11.25 -21.14 -4.47
C GLN A 70 10.11 -20.25 -4.01
N VAL A 71 10.34 -18.95 -4.06
CA VAL A 71 9.38 -17.92 -3.66
C VAL A 71 9.30 -16.90 -4.78
N ARG A 72 8.07 -16.54 -5.18
CA ARG A 72 7.85 -15.33 -5.95
C ARG A 72 7.81 -14.15 -4.98
N VAL A 73 8.59 -13.12 -5.27
CA VAL A 73 8.56 -11.87 -4.51
C VAL A 73 8.08 -10.75 -5.42
N ASP A 74 6.97 -10.11 -5.06
CA ASP A 74 6.42 -8.95 -5.77
C ASP A 74 6.68 -7.68 -4.95
N PHE A 75 7.14 -6.63 -5.61
CA PHE A 75 7.46 -5.35 -5.01
C PHE A 75 6.53 -4.27 -5.57
N ASP A 76 5.78 -3.61 -4.68
CA ASP A 76 5.11 -2.37 -5.04
C ASP A 76 6.13 -1.32 -5.52
N ARG A 77 5.64 -0.28 -6.21
CA ARG A 77 6.49 0.82 -6.66
C ARG A 77 7.21 1.45 -5.45
N GLY A 78 8.54 1.41 -5.45
CA GLY A 78 9.36 1.97 -4.37
C GLY A 78 9.50 1.08 -3.14
N ALA A 79 8.88 -0.11 -3.12
CA ALA A 79 8.98 -1.05 -2.01
C ALA A 79 10.43 -1.48 -1.77
N PHE A 80 10.73 -1.76 -0.50
CA PHE A 80 12.07 -2.05 -0.02
C PHE A 80 12.05 -3.26 0.90
N ALA A 81 12.79 -4.31 0.51
CA ALA A 81 13.15 -5.40 1.40
C ALA A 81 14.41 -4.96 2.18
N PRO A 82 14.31 -4.74 3.51
CA PRO A 82 15.45 -4.29 4.32
C PRO A 82 16.59 -5.30 4.34
N LYS A 83 17.73 -4.90 4.92
CA LYS A 83 18.92 -5.75 5.02
C LYS A 83 18.60 -7.05 5.77
N HIS A 84 18.86 -8.19 5.14
CA HIS A 84 18.65 -9.53 5.69
C HIS A 84 19.64 -10.53 5.11
N SER A 85 19.59 -11.78 5.58
CA SER A 85 20.42 -12.88 5.09
C SER A 85 19.67 -14.21 5.15
N HIS A 86 20.21 -15.23 4.49
CA HIS A 86 19.65 -16.57 4.43
C HIS A 86 20.66 -17.62 4.93
N PRO A 87 20.21 -18.72 5.56
CA PRO A 87 21.07 -19.82 6.01
C PRO A 87 21.47 -20.76 4.85
N GLY A 88 21.94 -20.15 3.76
CA GLY A 88 22.29 -20.79 2.49
C GLY A 88 22.27 -19.79 1.33
N GLU A 89 22.54 -20.28 0.12
CA GLU A 89 22.62 -19.46 -1.09
C GLU A 89 21.23 -19.08 -1.63
N GLU A 90 21.18 -17.96 -2.34
CA GLU A 90 20.02 -17.50 -3.09
C GLU A 90 20.39 -17.13 -4.52
N ILE A 91 19.50 -17.45 -5.45
CA ILE A 91 19.51 -16.95 -6.83
C ILE A 91 18.23 -16.14 -7.00
N ALA A 92 18.38 -14.83 -7.18
CA ALA A 92 17.28 -13.95 -7.53
C ALA A 92 17.26 -13.75 -9.04
N HIS A 93 16.11 -14.00 -9.67
CA HIS A 93 15.89 -13.76 -11.10
C HIS A 93 14.73 -12.79 -11.30
N VAL A 94 14.97 -11.64 -11.92
CA VAL A 94 13.93 -10.62 -12.09
C VAL A 94 12.98 -11.04 -13.20
N LEU A 95 11.69 -11.13 -12.86
CA LEU A 95 10.61 -11.47 -13.79
C LEU A 95 10.03 -10.23 -14.47
N GLN A 96 9.95 -9.12 -13.74
CA GLN A 96 9.36 -7.87 -14.21
C GLN A 96 10.00 -6.66 -13.51
N GLY A 97 10.12 -5.55 -14.23
CA GLY A 97 10.54 -4.26 -13.68
C GLY A 97 12.05 -4.16 -13.47
N THR A 98 12.45 -3.31 -12.53
CA THR A 98 13.85 -3.05 -12.20
C THR A 98 14.05 -3.05 -10.69
N LEU A 99 14.93 -3.91 -10.21
CA LEU A 99 15.31 -4.04 -8.81
C LEU A 99 16.76 -3.59 -8.63
N GLU A 100 17.02 -2.85 -7.55
CA GLU A 100 18.36 -2.50 -7.10
C GLU A 100 18.70 -3.32 -5.85
N TYR A 101 19.79 -4.07 -5.90
CA TYR A 101 20.31 -4.85 -4.79
C TYR A 101 21.56 -4.22 -4.20
N GLN A 102 21.68 -4.30 -2.88
CA GLN A 102 22.89 -3.94 -2.15
C GLN A 102 23.39 -5.18 -1.40
N LEU A 103 24.57 -5.70 -1.75
CA LEU A 103 25.19 -6.88 -1.14
C LEU A 103 26.35 -6.45 -0.24
N ALA A 104 26.25 -6.73 1.05
CA ALA A 104 27.18 -6.27 2.07
C ALA A 104 27.52 -4.77 1.86
N ASP A 105 28.80 -4.44 1.72
CA ASP A 105 29.31 -3.09 1.51
C ASP A 105 29.75 -2.84 0.04
N GLN A 106 29.30 -3.67 -0.90
CA GLN A 106 29.61 -3.52 -2.33
C GLN A 106 28.86 -2.32 -2.94
N GLN A 107 29.12 -1.99 -4.20
CA GLN A 107 28.26 -1.02 -4.90
C GLN A 107 26.90 -1.64 -5.22
N PRO A 108 25.79 -0.88 -5.15
CA PRO A 108 24.50 -1.39 -5.56
C PRO A 108 24.51 -1.86 -7.01
N VAL A 109 23.83 -2.97 -7.29
CA VAL A 109 23.63 -3.51 -8.63
C VAL A 109 22.17 -3.39 -9.03
N ARG A 110 21.91 -2.97 -10.27
CA ARG A 110 20.56 -2.94 -10.84
C ARG A 110 20.35 -4.12 -11.76
N LEU A 111 19.21 -4.77 -11.59
CA LEU A 111 18.76 -5.89 -12.40
C LEU A 111 17.41 -5.53 -13.03
N ASN A 112 17.29 -5.77 -14.32
CA ASN A 112 16.07 -5.66 -15.10
C ASN A 112 15.48 -7.05 -15.35
N ALA A 113 14.25 -7.10 -15.85
CA ALA A 113 13.61 -8.35 -16.24
C ALA A 113 14.51 -9.22 -17.13
N GLY A 114 14.65 -10.50 -16.75
CA GLY A 114 15.52 -11.48 -17.39
C GLY A 114 16.93 -11.57 -16.79
N GLU A 115 17.34 -10.64 -15.93
CA GLU A 115 18.65 -10.67 -15.28
C GLU A 115 18.59 -11.39 -13.93
N SER A 116 19.74 -11.94 -13.51
CA SER A 116 19.86 -12.70 -12.27
C SER A 116 21.06 -12.24 -11.44
N LEU A 117 20.97 -12.48 -10.12
CA LEU A 117 22.05 -12.29 -9.16
C LEU A 117 22.18 -13.52 -8.26
N PHE A 118 23.41 -13.96 -8.06
CA PHE A 118 23.75 -14.99 -7.08
C PHE A 118 24.18 -14.32 -5.77
N ILE A 119 23.56 -14.72 -4.67
CA ILE A 119 23.80 -14.18 -3.35
C ILE A 119 24.42 -15.31 -2.51
N PRO A 120 25.72 -15.20 -2.12
CA PRO A 120 26.38 -16.22 -1.33
C PRO A 120 25.76 -16.39 0.05
N ALA A 121 25.87 -17.60 0.61
CA ALA A 121 25.32 -17.94 1.90
C ALA A 121 25.73 -16.95 3.02
N GLY A 122 24.76 -16.52 3.81
CA GLY A 122 24.97 -15.58 4.92
C GLY A 122 25.32 -14.14 4.51
N THR A 123 25.38 -13.82 3.20
CA THR A 123 25.68 -12.45 2.74
C THR A 123 24.50 -11.53 3.06
N PRO A 124 24.70 -10.47 3.88
CA PRO A 124 23.64 -9.51 4.14
C PRO A 124 23.31 -8.74 2.87
N HIS A 125 22.04 -8.66 2.50
CA HIS A 125 21.62 -7.93 1.31
C HIS A 125 20.24 -7.29 1.49
N SER A 126 19.94 -6.31 0.65
CA SER A 126 18.64 -5.66 0.53
C SER A 126 18.24 -5.53 -0.93
N ALA A 127 16.94 -5.33 -1.19
CA ALA A 127 16.41 -5.14 -2.53
C ALA A 127 15.38 -4.02 -2.54
N ARG A 128 15.41 -3.17 -3.56
CA ARG A 128 14.47 -2.06 -3.75
C ARG A 128 13.92 -2.07 -5.16
N ASN A 129 12.61 -1.88 -5.31
CA ASN A 129 12.03 -1.52 -6.59
C ASN A 129 12.30 -0.05 -6.90
N VAL A 130 13.22 0.19 -7.85
CA VAL A 130 13.60 1.53 -8.32
C VAL A 130 12.88 1.93 -9.62
N GLY A 131 12.05 1.04 -10.14
CA GLY A 131 11.23 1.28 -11.33
C GLY A 131 9.99 2.15 -11.05
N SER A 132 9.31 2.54 -12.13
CA SER A 132 8.10 3.37 -12.07
C SER A 132 6.80 2.59 -11.84
N GLY A 133 6.85 1.25 -11.89
CA GLY A 133 5.71 0.35 -11.73
C GLY A 133 6.00 -0.79 -10.74
N GLN A 134 5.22 -1.86 -10.80
CA GLN A 134 5.49 -3.08 -10.03
C GLN A 134 6.72 -3.81 -10.59
N ALA A 135 7.48 -4.42 -9.69
CA ALA A 135 8.58 -5.32 -10.02
C ALA A 135 8.35 -6.68 -9.36
N SER A 136 8.93 -7.73 -9.92
CA SER A 136 8.88 -9.06 -9.31
C SER A 136 10.11 -9.88 -9.65
N GLU A 137 10.41 -10.83 -8.78
CA GLU A 137 11.51 -11.77 -8.92
C GLU A 137 11.05 -13.19 -8.55
N LEU A 138 11.80 -14.16 -9.05
CA LEU A 138 11.81 -15.53 -8.57
C LEU A 138 13.06 -15.73 -7.72
N ALA A 139 12.87 -15.85 -6.42
CA ALA A 139 13.93 -16.14 -5.49
C ALA A 139 14.02 -17.65 -5.26
N THR A 140 15.16 -18.24 -5.63
CA THR A 140 15.44 -19.67 -5.42
C THR A 140 16.51 -19.81 -4.37
N TYR A 141 16.17 -20.50 -3.29
CA TYR A 141 17.02 -20.71 -2.13
C TYR A 141 17.48 -22.16 -2.08
N ILE A 142 18.73 -22.34 -1.71
CA ILE A 142 19.27 -23.63 -1.26
C ILE A 142 19.70 -23.37 0.17
N VAL A 143 19.02 -23.91 1.18
CA VAL A 143 19.24 -23.52 2.59
C VAL A 143 19.32 -24.72 3.52
N THR A 144 19.78 -24.49 4.75
CA THR A 144 19.77 -25.50 5.82
C THR A 144 18.33 -25.84 6.22
N ASN A 145 18.01 -27.14 6.29
CA ASN A 145 16.68 -27.61 6.64
C ASN A 145 16.18 -27.04 7.98
N GLY A 146 14.94 -26.55 7.98
CA GLY A 146 14.25 -26.14 9.21
C GLY A 146 14.80 -24.86 9.86
N ALA A 147 15.82 -24.23 9.25
CA ALA A 147 16.27 -22.91 9.67
C ALA A 147 15.28 -21.82 9.19
N PRO A 148 15.14 -20.70 9.92
CA PRO A 148 14.36 -19.57 9.44
C PRO A 148 14.92 -19.06 8.10
N LEU A 149 14.05 -18.97 7.08
CA LEU A 149 14.49 -18.57 5.75
C LEU A 149 15.12 -17.17 5.76
N VAL A 150 14.49 -16.21 6.44
CA VAL A 150 14.94 -14.83 6.53
C VAL A 150 15.50 -14.56 7.92
N VAL A 151 16.76 -14.13 7.99
CA VAL A 151 17.39 -13.61 9.20
C VAL A 151 17.63 -12.12 9.01
N LEU A 152 16.91 -11.29 9.75
CA LEU A 152 17.03 -9.83 9.65
C LEU A 152 18.44 -9.39 10.06
N GLY A 153 19.04 -8.52 9.24
CA GLY A 153 20.31 -7.87 9.56
C GLY A 153 20.12 -6.87 10.70
N LYS A 154 21.17 -6.70 11.52
CA LYS A 154 21.28 -5.54 12.40
C LYS A 154 21.66 -4.30 11.60
#